data_AF-A0A8T7FJI8-F1
#
_entry.id   AF-A0A8T7FJI8-F1
#
_cell.length_a   1.000
_cell.length_b   1.000
_cell.length_c   1.000
_cell.angle_alpha   90.00
_cell.angle_beta   90.00
_cell.angle_gamma   90.00
#
_symmetry.space_group_name_H-M   'P 1'
#
loop_
_entity.id
_entity.type
_entity.pdbx_description
1 polymer ?
#
loop_
_entity_poly.entity_id
_entity_poly.type
_entity_poly.pdbx_seq_one_letter_code
_entity_poly.pdbx_strand_id
1 'polypeptide(L)'
;MKNRYSTLLLLILAILAIFAIRAFLAERIAMPRTFEVFDTLTVVGALVVVLKDRRYLRRGDWLVALILGAVIGIGMLFATLFSPYPFLGLVKSAPGQALLRGLFTALAILGGLAIMRQGGPVQFSIANGDWRSAGRGALLGLTVGLPLAILNVFALWLTQGQSFDWQHPLAALLDALQPAVVEEVIHRFALWGLLWLLLRRSLPEQAAWLAGLLAMLAHTYSHFDDLFLQSPLTALGMGAILAIFWGLPPLILARHRGLESAMAFHWLQDALRFLAGF
;
A
#
# COMPACT_ATOMS: atom_id res chain seq x y z
N MET A 1 33.47 14.29 -6.84
CA MET A 1 32.24 14.76 -6.15
C MET A 1 31.11 13.82 -6.51
N LYS A 2 30.51 13.10 -5.54
CA LYS A 2 29.39 12.20 -5.84
C LYS A 2 28.17 13.05 -6.17
N ASN A 3 27.54 12.84 -7.34
CA ASN A 3 26.36 13.61 -7.75
C ASN A 3 25.23 13.38 -6.72
N ARG A 4 24.65 14.46 -6.19
CA ARG A 4 23.57 14.39 -5.17
C ARG A 4 22.34 13.60 -5.66
N TYR A 5 22.16 13.48 -6.98
CA TYR A 5 21.08 12.72 -7.60
C TYR A 5 21.40 11.24 -7.83
N SER A 6 22.63 10.78 -7.59
CA SER A 6 23.01 9.38 -7.84
C SER A 6 22.13 8.39 -7.09
N THR A 7 21.80 8.65 -5.81
CA THR A 7 20.93 7.76 -5.03
C THR A 7 19.52 7.69 -5.63
N LEU A 8 18.96 8.83 -6.05
CA LEU A 8 17.64 8.89 -6.68
C LEU A 8 17.63 8.12 -8.00
N LEU A 9 18.64 8.34 -8.85
CA LEU A 9 18.77 7.64 -10.13
C LEU A 9 18.88 6.13 -9.93
N LEU A 10 19.68 5.67 -8.97
CA LEU A 10 19.79 4.24 -8.65
C LEU A 10 18.47 3.64 -8.17
N LEU A 11 17.69 4.37 -7.36
CA LEU A 11 16.36 3.92 -6.92
C LEU A 11 15.38 3.83 -8.09
N ILE A 12 15.34 4.84 -8.96
CA ILE A 12 14.51 4.82 -10.17
C ILE A 12 14.89 3.63 -11.05
N LEU A 13 16.19 3.45 -11.32
CA LEU A 13 16.68 2.34 -12.14
C LEU A 13 16.37 0.98 -11.51
N ALA A 14 16.50 0.83 -10.18
CA ALA A 14 16.17 -0.41 -9.49
C ALA A 14 14.68 -0.75 -9.57
N ILE A 15 13.80 0.24 -9.36
CA ILE A 15 12.34 0.07 -9.50
C ILE A 15 11.99 -0.32 -10.93
N LEU A 16 12.51 0.42 -11.92
CA LEU A 16 12.28 0.11 -13.34
C LEU A 16 12.82 -1.27 -13.73
N ALA A 17 13.99 -1.66 -13.19
CA ALA A 17 14.55 -2.99 -13.43
C ALA A 17 13.65 -4.10 -12.89
N ILE A 18 13.02 -3.93 -11.71
CA ILE A 18 12.05 -4.90 -11.19
C ILE A 18 10.90 -5.11 -12.19
N PHE A 19 10.28 -4.03 -12.66
CA PHE A 19 9.21 -4.11 -13.67
C PHE A 19 9.68 -4.75 -14.98
N ALA A 20 10.81 -4.30 -15.53
CA ALA A 20 11.31 -4.79 -16.81
C ALA A 20 11.75 -6.26 -16.75
N ILE A 21 12.47 -6.66 -15.70
CA ILE A 21 12.91 -8.05 -15.50
C ILE A 21 11.68 -8.95 -15.29
N ARG A 22 10.71 -8.53 -14.48
CA ARG A 22 9.48 -9.31 -14.28
C ARG A 22 8.73 -9.48 -15.59
N ALA A 23 8.51 -8.42 -16.35
CA ALA A 23 7.81 -8.49 -17.64
C ALA A 23 8.53 -9.43 -18.62
N PHE A 24 9.84 -9.27 -18.77
CA PHE A 24 10.65 -10.12 -19.66
C PHE A 24 10.64 -11.60 -19.25
N LEU A 25 10.70 -11.91 -17.96
CA LEU A 25 10.69 -13.29 -17.47
C LEU A 25 9.29 -13.91 -17.50
N ALA A 26 8.23 -13.12 -17.30
CA ALA A 26 6.85 -13.61 -17.25
C ALA A 26 6.37 -14.20 -18.59
N GLU A 27 7.00 -13.84 -19.71
CA GLU A 27 6.75 -14.48 -21.01
C GLU A 27 7.26 -15.94 -21.08
N ARG A 28 8.18 -16.32 -20.20
CA ARG A 28 8.93 -17.58 -20.28
C ARG A 28 8.67 -18.51 -19.12
N ILE A 29 8.47 -17.96 -17.93
CA ILE A 29 8.30 -18.70 -16.68
C ILE A 29 7.21 -18.05 -15.84
N ALA A 30 6.62 -18.85 -14.95
CA ALA A 30 5.69 -18.33 -13.96
C ALA A 30 6.45 -17.36 -13.02
N MET A 31 6.13 -16.09 -13.11
CA MET A 31 6.71 -15.04 -12.27
C MET A 31 5.76 -14.62 -11.17
N PRO A 32 6.27 -14.32 -9.96
CA PRO A 32 5.50 -13.61 -8.95
C PRO A 32 4.91 -12.32 -9.50
N ARG A 33 3.82 -11.88 -8.88
CA ARG A 33 3.25 -10.57 -9.20
C ARG A 33 4.17 -9.47 -8.66
N THR A 34 4.24 -8.35 -9.36
CA THR A 34 5.16 -7.26 -9.01
C THR A 34 4.86 -6.70 -7.63
N PHE A 35 3.58 -6.64 -7.23
CA PHE A 35 3.22 -6.22 -5.87
C PHE A 35 3.79 -7.19 -4.82
N GLU A 36 3.87 -8.50 -5.06
CA GLU A 36 4.43 -9.46 -4.11
C GLU A 36 5.93 -9.25 -3.90
N VAL A 37 6.63 -8.87 -4.99
CA VAL A 37 8.05 -8.50 -4.95
C VAL A 37 8.24 -7.24 -4.11
N PHE A 38 7.45 -6.19 -4.36
CA PHE A 38 7.53 -4.94 -3.59
C PHE A 38 7.12 -5.12 -2.13
N ASP A 39 6.07 -5.88 -1.84
CA ASP A 39 5.61 -6.18 -0.49
C ASP A 39 6.69 -6.91 0.29
N THR A 40 7.29 -7.95 -0.32
CA THR A 40 8.36 -8.74 0.30
C THR A 40 9.60 -7.88 0.57
N LEU A 41 10.06 -7.11 -0.42
CA LEU A 41 11.21 -6.22 -0.26
C LEU A 41 10.95 -5.15 0.82
N THR A 42 9.73 -4.60 0.84
CA THR A 42 9.31 -3.62 1.84
C THR A 42 9.33 -4.22 3.24
N VAL A 43 8.74 -5.40 3.43
CA VAL A 43 8.66 -6.06 4.74
C VAL A 43 10.04 -6.52 5.22
N VAL A 44 10.89 -7.03 4.34
CA VAL A 44 12.29 -7.34 4.67
C VAL A 44 13.04 -6.07 5.07
N GLY A 45 12.88 -4.98 4.31
CA GLY A 45 13.47 -3.68 4.64
C GLY A 45 12.97 -3.14 5.99
N ALA A 46 11.67 -3.25 6.25
CA ALA A 46 11.05 -2.89 7.52
C ALA A 46 11.63 -3.71 8.67
N LEU A 47 11.78 -5.03 8.51
CA LEU A 47 12.41 -5.90 9.50
C LEU A 47 13.86 -5.49 9.78
N VAL A 48 14.65 -5.18 8.76
CA VAL A 48 16.03 -4.69 8.92
C VAL A 48 16.05 -3.39 9.74
N VAL A 49 15.12 -2.45 9.46
CA VAL A 49 14.99 -1.22 10.26
C VAL A 49 14.59 -1.56 11.69
N VAL A 50 13.63 -2.44 11.92
CA VAL A 50 13.22 -2.84 13.28
C VAL A 50 14.39 -3.44 14.06
N LEU A 51 15.19 -4.30 13.44
CA LEU A 51 16.35 -4.93 14.08
C LEU A 51 17.44 -3.89 14.44
N LYS A 52 17.71 -2.93 13.55
CA LYS A 52 18.76 -1.92 13.73
C LYS A 52 18.34 -0.76 14.64
N ASP A 53 17.11 -0.30 14.48
CA ASP A 53 16.57 0.92 15.07
C ASP A 53 15.53 0.62 16.15
N ARG A 54 15.53 -0.61 16.72
CA ARG A 54 14.62 -1.06 17.79
C ARG A 54 14.48 -0.07 18.94
N ARG A 55 15.57 0.63 19.27
CA ARG A 55 15.62 1.63 20.36
C ARG A 55 14.65 2.80 20.19
N TYR A 56 14.20 3.10 18.96
CA TYR A 56 13.24 4.17 18.69
C TYR A 56 11.79 3.73 18.90
N LEU A 57 11.53 2.42 18.99
CA LEU A 57 10.20 1.87 19.19
C LEU A 57 9.79 1.92 20.67
N ARG A 58 8.54 2.28 20.90
CA ARG A 58 7.89 2.28 22.22
C ARG A 58 7.14 0.97 22.41
N ARG A 59 6.83 0.58 23.65
CA ARG A 59 6.00 -0.60 23.94
C ARG A 59 4.63 -0.54 23.25
N GLY A 60 4.03 0.65 23.19
CA GLY A 60 2.77 0.89 22.48
C GLY A 60 2.86 0.61 20.98
N ASP A 61 4.01 0.83 20.34
CA ASP A 61 4.21 0.56 18.91
C ASP A 61 4.10 -0.94 18.61
N TRP A 62 4.64 -1.78 19.49
CA TRP A 62 4.50 -3.24 19.41
C TRP A 62 3.06 -3.69 19.58
N LEU A 63 2.35 -3.11 20.55
CA LEU A 63 0.95 -3.44 20.79
C LEU A 63 0.08 -3.08 19.57
N VAL A 64 0.24 -1.88 19.01
CA VAL A 64 -0.49 -1.43 17.82
C VAL A 64 -0.22 -2.35 16.64
N ALA A 65 1.05 -2.69 16.38
CA ALA A 65 1.42 -3.58 15.29
C ALA A 65 0.82 -5.00 15.45
N LEU A 66 0.88 -5.57 16.65
CA LEU A 66 0.32 -6.89 16.94
C LEU A 66 -1.20 -6.89 16.84
N ILE A 67 -1.89 -5.88 17.37
CA ILE A 67 -3.35 -5.77 17.28
C ILE A 67 -3.79 -5.63 15.83
N LEU A 68 -3.20 -4.72 15.06
CA LEU A 68 -3.60 -4.53 13.67
C LEU A 68 -3.23 -5.73 12.80
N GLY A 69 -2.06 -6.33 13.01
CA GLY A 69 -1.70 -7.59 12.36
C GLY A 69 -2.68 -8.71 12.67
N ALA A 70 -3.12 -8.84 13.93
CA ALA A 70 -4.12 -9.82 14.33
C ALA A 70 -5.50 -9.53 13.73
N VAL A 71 -5.95 -8.27 13.71
CA VAL A 71 -7.22 -7.86 13.07
C VAL A 71 -7.23 -8.24 11.60
N ILE A 72 -6.13 -7.96 10.86
CA ILE A 72 -6.01 -8.31 9.45
C ILE A 72 -5.95 -9.83 9.27
N GLY A 73 -5.09 -10.53 10.02
CA GLY A 73 -4.95 -11.98 9.89
C GLY A 73 -6.24 -12.73 10.24
N ILE A 74 -6.88 -12.40 11.36
CA ILE A 74 -8.14 -13.03 11.76
C ILE A 74 -9.26 -12.65 10.80
N GLY A 75 -9.39 -11.37 10.43
CA GLY A 75 -10.41 -10.90 9.49
C GLY A 75 -10.33 -11.62 8.15
N MET A 76 -9.12 -11.94 7.67
CA MET A 76 -8.91 -12.67 6.42
C MET A 76 -9.49 -14.09 6.45
N LEU A 77 -9.57 -14.73 7.62
CA LEU A 77 -10.21 -16.05 7.75
C LEU A 77 -11.72 -16.02 7.50
N PHE A 78 -12.34 -14.84 7.58
CA PHE A 78 -13.78 -14.63 7.41
C PHE A 78 -14.12 -13.81 6.15
N ALA A 79 -13.11 -13.45 5.35
CA ALA A 79 -13.33 -12.70 4.12
C ALA A 79 -14.09 -13.55 3.09
N THR A 80 -15.06 -12.95 2.43
CA THR A 80 -15.97 -13.59 1.46
C THR A 80 -15.97 -12.92 0.09
N LEU A 81 -15.73 -11.60 0.06
CA LEU A 81 -15.66 -10.75 -1.13
C LEU A 81 -14.20 -10.42 -1.50
N PHE A 82 -13.26 -10.59 -0.58
CA PHE A 82 -11.84 -10.41 -0.84
C PHE A 82 -11.08 -11.74 -0.87
N SER A 83 -10.34 -11.97 -1.97
CA SER A 83 -9.43 -13.11 -2.12
C SER A 83 -8.03 -12.63 -2.48
N PRO A 84 -7.02 -12.87 -1.63
CA PRO A 84 -5.66 -12.48 -1.92
C PRO A 84 -5.04 -13.49 -2.87
N TYR A 85 -4.13 -13.01 -3.71
CA TYR A 85 -3.39 -13.90 -4.57
C TYR A 85 -2.53 -14.88 -3.76
N PRO A 86 -2.31 -16.11 -4.27
CA PRO A 86 -1.40 -17.04 -3.65
C PRO A 86 0.00 -16.46 -3.50
N PHE A 87 0.47 -16.30 -2.27
CA PHE A 87 1.73 -15.63 -1.99
C PHE A 87 2.91 -16.35 -2.66
N LEU A 88 3.52 -15.69 -3.65
CA LEU A 88 4.59 -16.21 -4.52
C LEU A 88 4.22 -17.53 -5.21
N GLY A 89 2.92 -17.84 -5.34
CA GLY A 89 2.43 -19.14 -5.81
C GLY A 89 2.63 -20.31 -4.82
N LEU A 90 3.24 -20.07 -3.65
CA LEU A 90 3.60 -21.09 -2.67
C LEU A 90 2.51 -21.29 -1.62
N VAL A 91 1.95 -20.20 -1.07
CA VAL A 91 0.94 -20.27 -0.01
C VAL A 91 -0.45 -20.03 -0.58
N LYS A 92 -1.19 -21.15 -0.73
CA LYS A 92 -2.53 -21.18 -1.34
C LYS A 92 -3.66 -21.35 -0.32
N SER A 93 -3.36 -21.86 0.87
CA SER A 93 -4.36 -22.11 1.91
C SER A 93 -4.82 -20.80 2.54
N ALA A 94 -6.13 -20.62 2.74
CA ALA A 94 -6.69 -19.43 3.38
C ALA A 94 -6.05 -19.13 4.76
N PRO A 95 -5.84 -20.12 5.67
CA PRO A 95 -5.16 -19.84 6.94
C PRO A 95 -3.70 -19.38 6.78
N GLY A 96 -2.98 -19.93 5.80
CA GLY A 96 -1.62 -19.51 5.49
C GLY A 96 -1.56 -18.07 4.95
N GLN A 97 -2.49 -17.69 4.07
CA GLN A 97 -2.59 -16.33 3.54
C GLN A 97 -2.97 -15.33 4.63
N ALA A 98 -3.93 -15.69 5.50
CA ALA A 98 -4.31 -14.92 6.68
C ALA A 98 -3.10 -14.66 7.60
N LEU A 99 -2.35 -15.71 7.95
CA LEU A 99 -1.16 -15.58 8.78
C LEU A 99 -0.11 -14.66 8.14
N LEU A 100 0.19 -14.85 6.86
CA LEU A 100 1.17 -14.04 6.15
C LEU A 100 0.75 -12.57 6.07
N ARG A 101 -0.51 -12.26 5.71
CA ARG A 101 -1.00 -10.87 5.65
C ARG A 101 -0.93 -10.20 7.01
N GLY A 102 -1.33 -10.90 8.08
CA GLY A 102 -1.24 -10.40 9.45
C GLY A 102 0.21 -10.09 9.86
N LEU A 103 1.14 -11.00 9.57
CA LEU A 103 2.57 -10.82 9.86
C LEU A 103 3.20 -9.68 9.04
N PHE A 104 2.92 -9.62 7.75
CA PHE A 104 3.41 -8.56 6.85
C PHE A 104 2.93 -7.19 7.34
N THR A 105 1.65 -7.10 7.71
CA THR A 105 1.07 -5.88 8.29
C THR A 105 1.78 -5.48 9.57
N ALA A 106 1.96 -6.40 10.52
CA ALA A 106 2.62 -6.11 11.80
C ALA A 106 4.07 -5.63 11.59
N LEU A 107 4.85 -6.33 10.74
CA LEU A 107 6.24 -5.97 10.47
C LEU A 107 6.37 -4.64 9.74
N ALA A 108 5.50 -4.37 8.76
CA ALA A 108 5.49 -3.11 8.05
C ALA A 108 5.06 -1.95 8.96
N ILE A 109 4.10 -2.15 9.87
CA ILE A 109 3.76 -1.16 10.91
C ILE A 109 4.98 -0.88 11.79
N LEU A 110 5.66 -1.90 12.30
CA LEU A 110 6.83 -1.72 13.16
C LEU A 110 7.96 -0.97 12.44
N GLY A 111 8.25 -1.33 11.19
CA GLY A 111 9.25 -0.64 10.37
C GLY A 111 8.86 0.82 10.12
N GLY A 112 7.62 1.06 9.67
CA GLY A 112 7.11 2.41 9.46
C GLY A 112 7.13 3.26 10.74
N LEU A 113 6.75 2.69 11.89
CA LEU A 113 6.81 3.36 13.19
C LEU A 113 8.26 3.70 13.57
N ALA A 114 9.20 2.77 13.42
CA ALA A 114 10.61 3.04 13.68
C ALA A 114 11.15 4.21 12.84
N ILE A 115 10.70 4.32 11.58
CA ILE A 115 11.06 5.42 10.68
C ILE A 115 10.36 6.73 11.06
N MET A 116 9.06 6.69 11.36
CA MET A 116 8.27 7.82 11.83
C MET A 116 8.89 8.45 13.08
N ARG A 117 9.32 7.62 14.05
CA ARG A 117 9.97 8.04 15.30
C ARG A 117 11.32 8.74 15.07
N GLN A 118 11.92 8.60 13.89
CA GLN A 118 13.12 9.32 13.44
C GLN A 118 12.80 10.59 12.64
N GLY A 119 11.54 11.03 12.58
CA GLY A 119 11.09 12.16 11.77
C GLY A 119 10.67 11.79 10.34
N GLY A 120 10.25 10.53 10.14
CA GLY A 120 9.76 10.03 8.85
C GLY A 120 8.58 10.84 8.27
N PRO A 121 8.33 10.69 6.96
CA PRO A 121 7.44 11.60 6.21
C PRO A 121 5.96 11.43 6.53
N VAL A 122 5.55 10.28 7.06
CA VAL A 122 4.14 9.94 7.34
C VAL A 122 3.96 9.71 8.84
N GLN A 123 2.90 10.29 9.37
CA GLN A 123 2.52 10.16 10.77
C GLN A 123 1.44 9.08 10.95
N PHE A 124 1.48 8.38 12.07
CA PHE A 124 0.46 7.42 12.48
C PHE A 124 -0.09 7.86 13.84
N SER A 125 -1.20 8.60 13.82
CA SER A 125 -1.76 9.32 14.98
C SER A 125 -2.27 8.37 16.07
N ILE A 126 -2.86 7.23 15.69
CA ILE A 126 -3.30 6.17 16.61
C ILE A 126 -2.12 5.65 17.44
N ALA A 127 -0.97 5.39 16.81
CA ALA A 127 0.24 4.96 17.51
C ALA A 127 0.86 6.07 18.39
N ASN A 128 0.46 7.32 18.20
CA ASN A 128 0.81 8.44 19.09
C ASN A 128 -0.19 8.64 20.23
N GLY A 129 -1.31 7.91 20.25
CA GLY A 129 -2.41 8.14 21.18
C GLY A 129 -3.24 9.40 20.86
N ASP A 130 -3.04 10.03 19.70
CA ASP A 130 -3.80 11.19 19.26
C ASP A 130 -5.04 10.76 18.45
N TRP A 131 -6.03 10.25 19.19
CA TRP A 131 -7.30 9.79 18.63
C TRP A 131 -8.09 10.91 17.94
N ARG A 132 -7.91 12.16 18.38
CA ARG A 132 -8.60 13.32 17.78
C ARG A 132 -8.05 13.60 16.38
N SER A 133 -6.72 13.63 16.24
CA SER A 133 -6.09 13.77 14.92
C SER A 133 -6.42 12.58 14.02
N ALA A 134 -6.34 11.35 14.55
CA ALA A 134 -6.70 10.14 13.81
C ALA A 134 -8.14 10.22 13.26
N GLY A 135 -9.12 10.54 14.10
CA GLY A 135 -10.53 10.64 13.70
C GLY A 135 -10.78 11.76 12.67
N ARG A 136 -10.13 12.93 12.83
CA ARG A 136 -10.20 14.02 11.84
C ARG A 136 -9.56 13.64 10.51
N GLY A 137 -8.42 12.95 10.55
CA GLY A 137 -7.74 12.43 9.37
C GLY A 137 -8.62 11.43 8.63
N ALA A 138 -9.18 10.45 9.35
CA ALA A 138 -10.09 9.46 8.78
C ALA A 138 -11.33 10.10 8.16
N LEU A 139 -12.00 11.04 8.86
CA LEU A 139 -13.17 11.75 8.32
C LEU A 139 -12.84 12.50 7.02
N LEU A 140 -11.68 13.17 6.97
CA LEU A 140 -11.23 13.84 5.75
C LEU A 140 -10.93 12.84 4.63
N GLY A 141 -10.31 11.70 4.95
CA GLY A 141 -10.09 10.60 4.01
C GLY A 141 -11.38 10.08 3.40
N LEU A 142 -12.42 9.84 4.23
CA LEU A 142 -13.76 9.46 3.77
C LEU A 142 -14.39 10.55 2.89
N THR A 143 -14.28 11.82 3.30
CA THR A 143 -14.87 12.95 2.57
C THR A 143 -14.26 13.10 1.17
N VAL A 144 -12.94 13.00 1.06
CA VAL A 144 -12.23 13.05 -0.22
C VAL A 144 -12.45 11.76 -1.02
N GLY A 145 -12.55 10.62 -0.33
CA GLY A 145 -12.72 9.30 -0.91
C GLY A 145 -14.08 9.09 -1.56
N LEU A 146 -15.15 9.63 -0.98
CA LEU A 146 -16.52 9.38 -1.44
C LEU A 146 -16.76 9.69 -2.92
N PRO A 147 -16.45 10.90 -3.44
CA PRO A 147 -16.66 11.17 -4.87
C PRO A 147 -15.82 10.28 -5.78
N LEU A 148 -14.60 9.92 -5.35
CA LEU A 148 -13.71 9.06 -6.11
C LEU A 148 -14.09 7.58 -6.05
N ALA A 149 -14.73 7.15 -4.96
CA ALA A 149 -15.26 5.80 -4.80
C ALA A 149 -16.49 5.60 -5.70
N ILE A 150 -17.36 6.61 -5.77
CA ILE A 150 -18.47 6.62 -6.72
C ILE A 150 -17.95 6.57 -8.17
N LEU A 151 -16.95 7.41 -8.49
CA LEU A 151 -16.31 7.39 -9.80
C LEU A 151 -15.68 6.02 -10.11
N ASN A 152 -15.04 5.38 -9.12
CA ASN A 152 -14.42 4.07 -9.27
C ASN A 152 -15.47 3.01 -9.65
N VAL A 153 -16.60 2.98 -8.94
CA VAL A 153 -17.69 2.06 -9.24
C VAL A 153 -18.22 2.24 -10.66
N PHE A 154 -18.42 3.49 -11.11
CA PHE A 154 -18.85 3.76 -12.49
C PHE A 154 -17.77 3.38 -13.52
N ALA A 155 -16.49 3.62 -13.22
CA ALA A 155 -15.39 3.23 -14.08
C ALA A 155 -15.31 1.70 -14.22
N LEU A 156 -15.50 0.95 -13.13
CA LEU A 156 -15.53 -0.51 -13.14
C LEU A 156 -16.73 -1.05 -13.94
N TRP A 157 -17.91 -0.48 -13.73
CA TRP A 157 -19.10 -0.80 -14.52
C TRP A 157 -18.87 -0.61 -16.03
N LEU A 158 -18.28 0.52 -16.44
CA LEU A 158 -17.98 0.80 -17.86
C LEU A 158 -16.90 -0.10 -18.44
N THR A 159 -15.85 -0.41 -17.67
CA THR A 159 -14.67 -1.13 -18.17
C THR A 159 -14.83 -2.65 -18.13
N GLN A 160 -15.57 -3.19 -17.17
CA GLN A 160 -15.81 -4.63 -17.05
C GLN A 160 -17.07 -5.08 -17.81
N GLY A 161 -17.98 -4.16 -18.14
CA GLY A 161 -19.23 -4.49 -18.84
C GLY A 161 -20.19 -5.36 -18.03
N GLN A 162 -19.94 -5.49 -16.73
CA GLN A 162 -20.75 -6.26 -15.78
C GLN A 162 -21.79 -5.33 -15.12
N SER A 163 -23.01 -5.81 -14.94
CA SER A 163 -24.05 -5.11 -14.16
C SER A 163 -23.75 -5.12 -12.66
N PHE A 164 -24.26 -4.12 -11.94
CA PHE A 164 -24.23 -4.09 -10.47
C PHE A 164 -24.78 -5.39 -9.87
N ASP A 165 -24.01 -6.01 -8.98
CA ASP A 165 -24.40 -7.17 -8.20
C ASP A 165 -24.24 -6.84 -6.72
N TRP A 166 -25.32 -6.32 -6.11
CA TRP A 166 -25.27 -5.77 -4.76
C TRP A 166 -24.95 -6.84 -3.71
N GLN A 167 -23.79 -6.69 -3.07
CA GLN A 167 -23.31 -7.62 -2.05
C GLN A 167 -23.81 -7.28 -0.65
N HIS A 168 -23.59 -8.18 0.31
CA HIS A 168 -23.94 -7.95 1.70
C HIS A 168 -23.13 -6.77 2.29
N PRO A 169 -23.78 -5.70 2.79
CA PRO A 169 -23.07 -4.48 3.19
C PRO A 169 -22.00 -4.69 4.27
N LEU A 170 -22.29 -5.52 5.28
CA LEU A 170 -21.32 -5.79 6.34
C LEU A 170 -20.10 -6.56 5.81
N ALA A 171 -20.29 -7.46 4.83
CA ALA A 171 -19.18 -8.19 4.23
C ALA A 171 -18.29 -7.22 3.44
N ALA A 172 -18.89 -6.34 2.63
CA ALA A 172 -18.15 -5.32 1.89
C ALA A 172 -17.33 -4.40 2.81
N LEU A 173 -17.93 -3.93 3.90
CA LEU A 173 -17.26 -3.05 4.87
C LEU A 173 -16.10 -3.74 5.60
N LEU A 174 -16.27 -5.00 6.01
CA LEU A 174 -15.25 -5.76 6.74
C LEU A 174 -14.12 -6.22 5.82
N ASP A 175 -14.46 -6.74 4.64
CA ASP A 175 -13.47 -7.24 3.68
C ASP A 175 -12.62 -6.11 3.10
N ALA A 176 -13.19 -4.91 2.92
CA ALA A 176 -12.46 -3.72 2.49
C ALA A 176 -11.35 -3.30 3.47
N LEU A 177 -11.38 -3.73 4.74
CA LEU A 177 -10.28 -3.47 5.67
C LEU A 177 -8.99 -4.19 5.24
N GLN A 178 -9.11 -5.33 4.56
CA GLN A 178 -7.97 -6.15 4.14
C GLN A 178 -7.04 -5.41 3.16
N PRO A 179 -7.49 -4.97 1.98
CA PRO A 179 -6.66 -4.16 1.09
C PRO A 179 -6.32 -2.79 1.71
N ALA A 180 -7.30 -2.08 2.27
CA ALA A 180 -7.09 -0.70 2.72
C ALA A 180 -6.06 -0.53 3.85
N VAL A 181 -5.98 -1.46 4.80
CA VAL A 181 -4.95 -1.40 5.85
C VAL A 181 -3.63 -1.92 5.33
N VAL A 182 -3.62 -3.10 4.69
CA VAL A 182 -2.39 -3.77 4.26
C VAL A 182 -1.63 -2.92 3.25
N GLU A 183 -2.31 -2.43 2.22
CA GLU A 183 -1.65 -1.71 1.13
C GLU A 183 -1.14 -0.34 1.57
N GLU A 184 -1.87 0.36 2.45
CA GLU A 184 -1.46 1.66 2.98
C GLU A 184 -0.30 1.53 3.98
N VAL A 185 -0.33 0.53 4.86
CA VAL A 185 0.79 0.24 5.76
C VAL A 185 2.04 -0.12 4.97
N ILE A 186 1.93 -1.01 3.97
CA ILE A 186 3.11 -1.46 3.23
C ILE A 186 3.64 -0.30 2.37
N HIS A 187 2.82 0.31 1.52
CA HIS A 187 3.32 1.22 0.50
C HIS A 187 3.45 2.66 1.00
N ARG A 188 2.44 3.18 1.72
CA ARG A 188 2.39 4.59 2.13
C ARG A 188 3.07 4.82 3.47
N PHE A 189 3.29 3.78 4.26
CA PHE A 189 4.01 3.91 5.53
C PHE A 189 5.41 3.31 5.48
N ALA A 190 5.54 2.00 5.23
CA ALA A 190 6.84 1.33 5.28
C ALA A 190 7.73 1.65 4.06
N LEU A 191 7.26 1.40 2.83
CA LEU A 191 8.05 1.61 1.61
C LEU A 191 8.43 3.09 1.45
N TRP A 192 7.47 3.99 1.62
CA TRP A 192 7.74 5.43 1.62
C TRP A 192 8.80 5.80 2.66
N GLY A 193 8.66 5.32 3.90
CA GLY A 193 9.66 5.52 4.95
C GLY A 193 11.05 5.02 4.55
N LEU A 194 11.15 3.83 3.97
CA LEU A 194 12.42 3.22 3.55
C LEU A 194 13.10 4.03 2.45
N LEU A 195 12.34 4.43 1.43
CA LEU A 195 12.85 5.28 0.35
C LEU A 195 13.28 6.66 0.88
N TRP A 196 12.55 7.22 1.84
CA TRP A 196 12.95 8.46 2.51
C TRP A 196 14.26 8.29 3.28
N LEU A 197 14.47 7.20 4.02
CA LEU A 197 15.73 6.95 4.71
C LEU A 197 16.95 6.95 3.76
N LEU A 198 16.77 6.45 2.54
CA LEU A 198 17.81 6.42 1.51
C LEU A 198 18.07 7.82 0.91
N LEU A 199 17.01 8.61 0.72
CA LEU A 199 17.11 9.93 0.07
C LEU A 199 17.43 11.09 1.02
N ARG A 200 17.05 11.01 2.31
CA ARG A 200 17.09 12.14 3.26
C ARG A 200 18.46 12.78 3.45
N ARG A 201 19.55 12.06 3.19
CA ARG A 201 20.92 12.60 3.30
C ARG A 201 21.36 13.34 2.04
N SER A 202 20.94 12.89 0.86
CA SER A 202 21.38 13.47 -0.42
C SER A 202 20.44 14.56 -0.94
N LEU A 203 19.14 14.46 -0.62
CA LEU A 203 18.08 15.38 -1.06
C LEU A 203 17.14 15.72 0.10
N PRO A 204 17.63 16.32 1.21
CA PRO A 204 16.86 16.46 2.45
C PRO A 204 15.51 17.18 2.28
N GLU A 205 15.45 18.22 1.45
CA GLU A 205 14.24 19.02 1.21
C GLU A 205 13.21 18.26 0.36
N GLN A 206 13.66 17.51 -0.64
CA GLN A 206 12.79 16.84 -1.61
C GLN A 206 12.49 15.37 -1.24
N ALA A 207 13.27 14.78 -0.33
CA ALA A 207 13.25 13.34 -0.04
C ALA A 207 11.87 12.83 0.33
N ALA A 208 11.09 13.58 1.11
CA ALA A 208 9.74 13.17 1.50
C ALA A 208 8.84 13.00 0.26
N TRP A 209 8.79 14.01 -0.62
CA TRP A 209 7.93 13.95 -1.81
C TRP A 209 8.44 12.97 -2.86
N LEU A 210 9.76 12.95 -3.13
CA LEU A 210 10.33 12.00 -4.09
C LEU A 210 10.15 10.55 -3.65
N ALA A 211 10.38 10.23 -2.37
CA ALA A 211 10.14 8.90 -1.84
C ALA A 211 8.67 8.50 -1.93
N GLY A 212 7.75 9.44 -1.64
CA GLY A 212 6.32 9.20 -1.71
C GLY A 212 5.83 8.96 -3.13
N LEU A 213 6.30 9.78 -4.08
CA LEU A 213 6.00 9.60 -5.51
C LEU A 213 6.53 8.25 -6.02
N LEU A 214 7.76 7.86 -5.66
CA LEU A 214 8.31 6.56 -6.05
C LEU A 214 7.50 5.40 -5.47
N ALA A 215 7.13 5.46 -4.19
CA ALA A 215 6.30 4.44 -3.56
C ALA A 215 4.90 4.35 -4.20
N MET A 216 4.26 5.49 -4.45
CA MET A 216 2.96 5.59 -5.11
C MET A 216 3.00 5.01 -6.52
N LEU A 217 4.00 5.37 -7.33
CA LEU A 217 4.14 4.88 -8.70
C LEU A 217 4.46 3.38 -8.73
N ALA A 218 5.38 2.91 -7.88
CA ALA A 218 5.70 1.49 -7.78
C ALA A 218 4.46 0.67 -7.44
N HIS A 219 3.67 1.10 -6.45
CA HIS A 219 2.42 0.46 -6.11
C HIS A 219 1.40 0.49 -7.26
N THR A 220 1.13 1.68 -7.81
CA THR A 220 0.12 1.89 -8.85
C THR A 220 0.38 1.02 -10.08
N TYR A 221 1.61 0.99 -10.57
CA TYR A 221 1.96 0.21 -11.75
C TYR A 221 2.04 -1.29 -11.47
N SER A 222 2.16 -1.72 -10.21
CA SER A 222 2.15 -3.15 -9.85
C SER A 222 0.80 -3.83 -10.08
N HIS A 223 -0.29 -3.07 -10.23
CA HIS A 223 -1.61 -3.62 -10.59
C HIS A 223 -1.72 -4.01 -12.07
N PHE A 224 -0.80 -3.56 -12.92
CA PHE A 224 -0.90 -3.71 -14.38
C PHE A 224 0.02 -4.78 -14.96
N ASP A 225 0.45 -5.74 -14.14
CA ASP A 225 1.36 -6.83 -14.51
C ASP A 225 0.99 -7.54 -15.82
N ASP A 226 -0.27 -7.97 -15.95
CA ASP A 226 -0.74 -8.70 -17.13
C ASP A 226 -0.96 -7.76 -18.32
N LEU A 227 -1.41 -6.52 -18.04
CA LEU A 227 -1.61 -5.52 -19.08
C LEU A 227 -0.27 -5.03 -19.66
N PHE A 228 0.81 -5.01 -18.87
CA PHE A 228 2.15 -4.71 -19.38
C PHE A 228 2.65 -5.76 -20.36
N LEU A 229 2.21 -7.01 -20.26
CA LEU A 229 2.54 -8.06 -21.22
C LEU A 229 1.68 -7.95 -22.48
N GLN A 230 0.39 -7.65 -22.32
CA GLN A 230 -0.58 -7.66 -23.41
C GLN A 230 -0.59 -6.36 -24.23
N SER A 231 -0.51 -5.21 -23.55
CA SER A 231 -0.53 -3.88 -24.15
C SER A 231 0.23 -2.86 -23.28
N PRO A 232 1.57 -2.79 -23.41
CA PRO A 232 2.41 -1.93 -22.57
C PRO A 232 2.00 -0.46 -22.58
N LEU A 233 1.62 0.09 -23.74
CA LEU A 233 1.21 1.49 -23.87
C LEU A 233 -0.14 1.74 -23.15
N THR A 234 -1.07 0.79 -23.22
CA THR A 234 -2.33 0.87 -22.47
C THR A 234 -2.07 0.77 -20.96
N ALA A 235 -1.16 -0.11 -20.52
CA ALA A 235 -0.75 -0.19 -19.12
C ALA A 235 -0.17 1.12 -18.60
N LEU A 236 0.69 1.79 -19.39
CA LEU A 236 1.21 3.11 -19.05
C LEU A 236 0.10 4.16 -18.94
N GLY A 237 -0.82 4.20 -19.91
CA GLY A 237 -1.94 5.15 -19.90
C GLY A 237 -2.90 4.93 -18.73
N MET A 238 -3.34 3.69 -18.50
CA MET A 238 -4.23 3.34 -17.38
C MET A 238 -3.55 3.54 -16.03
N GLY A 239 -2.27 3.19 -15.90
CA GLY A 239 -1.50 3.42 -14.68
C GLY A 239 -1.32 4.91 -14.38
N ALA A 240 -1.16 5.77 -15.39
CA ALA A 240 -1.13 7.22 -15.19
C ALA A 240 -2.48 7.76 -14.70
N ILE A 241 -3.60 7.29 -15.26
CA ILE A 241 -4.95 7.65 -14.80
C ILE A 241 -5.15 7.18 -13.35
N LEU A 242 -4.80 5.92 -13.05
CA LEU A 242 -4.91 5.36 -11.70
C LEU A 242 -4.06 6.16 -10.71
N ALA A 243 -2.84 6.53 -11.10
CA ALA A 243 -1.94 7.34 -10.28
C ALA A 243 -2.53 8.72 -9.96
N ILE A 244 -3.22 9.36 -10.90
CA ILE A 244 -3.82 10.69 -10.70
C ILE A 244 -5.04 10.61 -9.77
N PHE A 245 -5.97 9.71 -10.05
CA PHE A 245 -7.27 9.69 -9.36
C PHE A 245 -7.28 8.86 -8.07
N TRP A 246 -6.47 7.81 -7.99
CA TRP A 246 -6.47 6.89 -6.84
C TRP A 246 -5.09 6.75 -6.17
N GLY A 247 -4.00 7.14 -6.83
CA GLY A 247 -2.65 7.16 -6.23
C GLY A 247 -2.32 8.46 -5.50
N LEU A 248 -2.56 9.61 -6.15
CA LEU A 248 -2.17 10.93 -5.66
C LEU A 248 -2.97 11.38 -4.44
N PRO A 249 -4.30 11.15 -4.34
CA PRO A 249 -5.05 11.53 -3.14
C PRO A 249 -4.54 10.86 -1.86
N PRO A 250 -4.36 9.52 -1.76
CA PRO A 250 -3.81 8.91 -0.55
C PRO A 250 -2.36 9.34 -0.27
N LEU A 251 -1.55 9.64 -1.30
CA LEU A 251 -0.21 10.21 -1.10
C LEU A 251 -0.27 11.55 -0.35
N ILE A 252 -1.12 12.47 -0.80
CA ILE A 252 -1.29 13.80 -0.19
C ILE A 252 -1.90 13.68 1.20
N LEU A 253 -2.94 12.86 1.34
CA LEU A 253 -3.62 12.61 2.61
C LEU A 253 -2.64 12.05 3.65
N ALA A 254 -1.91 10.97 3.33
CA ALA A 254 -0.90 10.40 4.22
C ALA A 254 0.16 11.42 4.64
N ARG A 255 0.64 12.26 3.71
CA ARG A 255 1.67 13.29 4.02
C ARG A 255 1.21 14.30 5.05
N HIS A 256 -0.02 14.78 4.88
CA HIS A 256 -0.50 15.98 5.56
C HIS A 256 -1.43 15.67 6.74
N ARG A 257 -2.07 14.51 6.74
CA ARG A 257 -3.15 14.13 7.66
C ARG A 257 -2.95 12.77 8.31
N GLY A 258 -1.83 12.10 8.00
CA GLY A 258 -1.44 10.83 8.60
C GLY A 258 -2.03 9.62 7.88
N LEU A 259 -1.50 8.46 8.23
CA LEU A 259 -1.80 7.18 7.60
C LEU A 259 -3.30 6.83 7.64
N GLU A 260 -4.00 7.21 8.71
CA GLU A 260 -5.43 6.95 8.89
C GLU A 260 -6.28 7.60 7.80
N SER A 261 -5.88 8.76 7.31
CA SER A 261 -6.60 9.45 6.24
C SER A 261 -6.48 8.73 4.89
N ALA A 262 -5.32 8.14 4.59
CA ALA A 262 -5.13 7.33 3.39
C ALA A 262 -5.83 5.97 3.51
N MET A 263 -5.77 5.33 4.68
CA MET A 263 -6.53 4.10 4.97
C MET A 263 -8.04 4.31 4.81
N ALA A 264 -8.58 5.40 5.35
CA ALA A 264 -10.01 5.69 5.24
C ALA A 264 -10.44 6.00 3.80
N PHE A 265 -9.60 6.73 3.06
CA PHE A 265 -9.80 6.96 1.62
C PHE A 265 -9.89 5.64 0.86
N HIS A 266 -8.89 4.77 1.03
CA HIS A 266 -8.77 3.50 0.33
C HIS A 266 -9.91 2.55 0.72
N TRP A 267 -10.18 2.41 2.02
CA TRP A 267 -11.25 1.58 2.56
C TRP A 267 -12.60 1.92 1.92
N LEU A 268 -12.90 3.21 1.72
CA LEU A 268 -14.15 3.61 1.08
C LEU A 268 -14.21 3.23 -0.41
N GLN A 269 -13.07 3.25 -1.13
CA GLN A 269 -13.00 2.77 -2.52
C GLN A 269 -13.37 1.29 -2.59
N ASP A 270 -12.75 0.49 -1.72
CA ASP A 270 -12.94 -0.96 -1.69
C ASP A 270 -14.32 -1.34 -1.19
N ALA A 271 -14.81 -0.68 -0.13
CA ALA A 271 -16.12 -0.95 0.41
C ALA A 271 -17.24 -0.69 -0.62
N LEU A 272 -17.15 0.41 -1.39
CA LEU A 272 -18.17 0.71 -2.40
C LEU A 272 -18.08 -0.22 -3.62
N ARG A 273 -16.87 -0.57 -4.09
CA ARG A 273 -16.76 -1.51 -5.21
C ARG A 273 -17.19 -2.93 -4.82
N PHE A 274 -16.82 -3.41 -3.62
CA PHE A 274 -17.29 -4.69 -3.11
C PHE A 274 -18.79 -4.69 -2.91
N LEU A 275 -19.37 -3.61 -2.39
CA LEU A 275 -20.82 -3.48 -2.26
C LEU A 275 -21.51 -3.53 -3.62
N ALA A 276 -20.92 -2.94 -4.66
CA ALA A 276 -21.46 -2.94 -6.02
C ALA A 276 -21.20 -4.24 -6.81
N GLY A 277 -20.39 -5.16 -6.28
CA GLY A 277 -20.08 -6.45 -6.91
C GLY A 277 -18.86 -6.46 -7.83
N PHE A 278 -17.89 -5.56 -7.62
CA PHE A 278 -16.66 -5.42 -8.41
C PHE A 278 -15.37 -5.62 -7.59
#